data_AF-A0AA37BNJ5-F1
#
_entry.id   AF-A0AA37BNJ5-F1
#
_cell.length_a   1.000
_cell.length_b   1.000
_cell.length_c   1.000
_cell.angle_alpha   90.00
_cell.angle_beta   90.00
_cell.angle_gamma   90.00
#
_symmetry.space_group_name_H-M   'P 1'
#
loop_
_entity.id
_entity.type
_entity.pdbx_description
1 polymer ?
#
loop_
_entity_poly.entity_id
_entity_poly.type
_entity_poly.pdbx_seq_one_letter_code
_entity_poly.pdbx_strand_id
1 'polypeptide(L)' 'MVKRNDLLNRMARLAKKFGFEFSKTPDVNGAAHDKWYVGGEAVIVPRHNEINELTARSVLRSWEEMLDEAAKPEGEGE' A
#
# COMPACT_ATOMS: atom_id res chain seq x y z
N MET A 1 11.77 -14.93 -0.04
CA MET A 1 10.47 -14.70 -0.71
C MET A 1 9.43 -14.29 0.32
N VAL A 2 8.58 -13.32 0.01
CA VAL A 2 7.50 -12.83 0.88
C VAL A 2 6.16 -13.30 0.33
N LYS A 3 5.33 -13.91 1.16
CA LYS A 3 3.96 -14.24 0.75
C LYS A 3 3.16 -12.97 0.55
N ARG A 4 2.33 -12.90 -0.50
CA ARG A 4 1.41 -11.77 -0.72
C ARG A 4 0.58 -11.44 0.52
N ASN A 5 0.09 -12.46 1.23
CA ASN A 5 -0.67 -12.26 2.46
C ASN A 5 0.15 -11.60 3.58
N ASP A 6 1.46 -11.86 3.68
CA ASP A 6 2.32 -11.20 4.65
C ASP A 6 2.52 -9.72 4.30
N LEU A 7 2.74 -9.42 3.01
CA LEU A 7 2.82 -8.05 2.50
C LEU A 7 1.53 -7.27 2.80
N LEU A 8 0.37 -7.84 2.47
CA LEU A 8 -0.94 -7.21 2.73
C LEU A 8 -1.18 -6.97 4.23
N ASN A 9 -0.79 -7.91 5.10
CA ASN A 9 -0.89 -7.71 6.55
C ASN A 9 -0.01 -6.57 7.04
N ARG A 10 1.20 -6.42 6.50
CA ARG A 10 2.10 -5.31 6.84
C ARG A 10 1.53 -3.98 6.36
N MET A 11 1.00 -3.92 5.14
CA MET A 11 0.33 -2.73 4.61
C MET A 11 -0.88 -2.32 5.48
N ALA A 12 -1.70 -3.29 5.90
CA ALA A 12 -2.84 -3.04 6.78
C ALA A 12 -2.42 -2.49 8.16
N ARG A 13 -1.32 -3.00 8.73
CA ARG A 13 -0.77 -2.49 9.99
C ARG A 13 -0.26 -1.06 9.85
N LEU A 14 0.44 -0.75 8.76
CA LEU A 14 0.88 0.61 8.46
C LEU A 14 -0.32 1.54 8.34
N ALA A 15 -1.29 1.21 7.49
CA ALA A 15 -2.48 2.03 7.30
C ALA A 15 -3.18 2.35 8.62
N LYS A 16 -3.39 1.33 9.46
CA LYS A 16 -3.97 1.49 10.80
C LYS A 16 -3.12 2.39 11.72
N LYS A 17 -1.78 2.31 11.65
CA LYS A 17 -0.87 3.17 12.43
C LYS A 17 -1.01 4.64 12.05
N PHE A 18 -1.22 4.94 10.77
CA PHE A 18 -1.44 6.29 10.26
C PHE A 18 -2.91 6.76 10.35
N GLY A 19 -3.83 5.91 10.82
CA GLY A 19 -5.25 6.24 10.95
C GLY A 19 -6.09 6.01 9.68
N PHE A 20 -5.53 5.33 8.67
CA PHE A 20 -6.24 4.98 7.44
C PHE A 20 -6.91 3.61 7.51
N GLU A 21 -8.09 3.50 6.90
CA GLU A 21 -8.77 2.23 6.71
C GLU A 21 -8.18 1.44 5.53
N PHE A 22 -7.65 0.26 5.81
CA PHE A 22 -7.16 -0.66 4.77
C PHE A 22 -8.32 -1.50 4.22
N SER A 23 -8.95 -1.02 3.15
CA SER A 23 -10.03 -1.72 2.47
C SER A 23 -9.53 -2.99 1.78
N LYS A 24 -9.91 -4.18 2.26
CA LYS A 24 -9.46 -5.48 1.71
C LYS A 24 -9.82 -5.75 0.24
N THR A 25 -10.56 -4.84 -0.39
CA THR A 25 -11.00 -4.91 -1.77
C THR A 25 -10.07 -4.05 -2.61
N PRO A 26 -9.05 -4.62 -3.28
CA PRO A 26 -8.25 -3.86 -4.22
C PRO A 26 -9.08 -3.48 -5.44
N ASP A 27 -8.72 -2.36 -6.05
CA ASP A 27 -9.19 -2.05 -7.39
C ASP A 27 -8.41 -2.89 -8.40
N VAL A 28 -9.13 -3.76 -9.12
CA VAL A 28 -8.55 -4.73 -10.03
C VAL A 28 -8.56 -4.16 -11.44
N ASN A 29 -7.46 -3.51 -11.83
CA ASN A 29 -7.33 -2.84 -13.12
C ASN A 29 -6.43 -3.61 -14.11
N GLY A 30 -6.44 -4.95 -14.04
CA GLY A 30 -5.69 -5.82 -14.94
C GLY A 30 -5.42 -7.22 -14.37
N ALA A 31 -5.03 -8.16 -15.24
CA ALA A 31 -4.88 -9.58 -14.88
C ALA A 31 -3.71 -9.89 -13.91
N ALA A 32 -2.75 -8.97 -13.74
CA ALA A 32 -1.49 -9.25 -13.03
C ALA A 32 -1.27 -8.48 -11.72
N HIS A 33 -1.88 -7.31 -11.52
CA HIS A 33 -1.62 -6.44 -10.37
C HIS A 33 -2.91 -5.86 -9.76
N ASP A 34 -2.89 -5.66 -8.46
CA ASP A 34 -3.93 -5.03 -7.65
C ASP A 34 -3.54 -3.58 -7.33
N LYS A 35 -4.47 -2.62 -7.43
CA LYS A 35 -4.24 -1.23 -7.02
C LYS A 35 -4.89 -0.97 -5.66
N TRP A 36 -4.13 -0.33 -4.77
CA TRP A 36 -4.60 0.05 -3.43
C TRP A 36 -4.49 1.55 -3.27
N TYR A 37 -5.61 2.20 -2.98
CA TYR A 37 -5.70 3.65 -2.94
C TYR A 37 -5.59 4.18 -1.51
N VAL A 38 -4.86 5.28 -1.33
CA VAL A 38 -4.79 6.06 -0.08
C VAL A 38 -4.50 7.52 -0.39
N GLY A 39 -5.23 8.45 0.23
CA GLY A 39 -4.98 9.89 0.06
C GLY A 39 -5.11 10.45 -1.37
N GLY A 40 -5.68 9.69 -2.31
CA GLY A 40 -5.76 10.07 -3.74
C GLY A 40 -4.70 9.41 -4.64
N GLU A 41 -3.69 8.76 -4.06
CA GLU A 41 -2.69 7.98 -4.78
C GLU A 41 -2.96 6.48 -4.71
N ALA A 42 -2.31 5.70 -5.59
CA ALA A 42 -2.44 4.25 -5.63
C ALA A 42 -1.10 3.52 -5.67
N VAL A 43 -0.93 2.54 -4.78
CA VAL A 43 0.20 1.59 -4.86
C VAL A 43 -0.19 0.35 -5.66
N ILE A 44 0.74 -0.14 -6.46
CA ILE A 44 0.59 -1.35 -7.27
C ILE A 44 1.16 -2.53 -6.50
N VAL A 45 0.31 -3.52 -6.19
CA VAL A 45 0.70 -4.75 -5.50
C VAL A 45 0.59 -5.92 -6.47
N PRO A 46 1.65 -6.71 -6.68
CA PRO A 46 1.57 -7.87 -7.57
C PRO A 46 0.68 -8.98 -6.99
N ARG A 47 -0.08 -9.65 -7.88
CA ARG A 47 -1.08 -10.67 -7.48
C ARG A 47 -0.49 -12.07 -7.25
N HIS A 48 0.77 -12.31 -7.62
CA HIS A 48 1.39 -13.61 -7.43
C HIS A 48 1.57 -13.96 -5.94
N ASN A 49 1.54 -15.26 -5.63
CA ASN A 49 1.60 -15.74 -4.24
C ASN A 49 2.93 -15.42 -3.54
N GLU A 50 4.02 -15.38 -4.31
CA GLU A 50 5.38 -15.19 -3.81
C GLU A 50 6.01 -13.97 -4.45
N ILE A 51 6.19 -12.93 -3.64
CA ILE A 51 6.76 -11.65 -4.03
C ILE A 51 8.23 -11.67 -3.66
N ASN A 52 9.08 -11.13 -4.54
CA ASN A 52 10.49 -10.93 -4.22
C ASN A 52 10.62 -10.00 -3.00
N GLU A 53 11.55 -10.30 -2.09
CA GLU A 53 11.76 -9.49 -0.88
C GLU A 53 12.09 -8.03 -1.21
N LEU A 54 12.82 -7.78 -2.30
CA LEU A 54 13.13 -6.44 -2.77
C LEU A 54 11.86 -5.72 -3.21
N THR A 55 11.01 -6.37 -4.02
CA THR A 55 9.73 -5.82 -4.48
C THR A 55 8.79 -5.56 -3.31
N ALA A 56 8.67 -6.50 -2.38
CA ALA A 56 7.84 -6.34 -1.18
C ALA A 56 8.32 -5.15 -0.32
N ARG A 57 9.64 -4.98 -0.17
CA ARG A 57 10.22 -3.84 0.55
C ARG A 57 9.95 -2.51 -0.16
N SER A 58 10.09 -2.46 -1.48
CA SER A 58 9.75 -1.27 -2.26
C SER A 58 8.27 -0.90 -2.12
N VAL A 59 7.36 -1.88 -2.24
CA VAL A 59 5.92 -1.66 -2.07
C VAL A 59 5.61 -1.12 -0.67
N LEU A 60 6.18 -1.69 0.38
CA LEU A 60 5.97 -1.21 1.75
C LEU A 60 6.49 0.20 1.98
N ARG A 61 7.65 0.51 1.42
CA ARG A 61 8.23 1.85 1.51
C ARG A 61 7.33 2.87 0.83
N SER A 62 6.95 2.62 -0.42
CA SER A 62 6.03 3.50 -1.16
C SER A 62 4.68 3.64 -0.46
N TRP A 63 4.16 2.56 0.12
CA TRP A 63 2.92 2.59 0.89
C TRP A 63 3.04 3.43 2.17
N GLU A 64 4.15 3.32 2.89
CA GLU A 64 4.42 4.14 4.08
C GLU A 64 4.56 5.62 3.71
N GLU A 65 5.27 5.94 2.63
CA GLU A 65 5.41 7.31 2.13
C GLU A 65 4.05 7.91 1.75
N MET A 66 3.22 7.19 0.97
CA MET A 66 1.87 7.63 0.63
C MET A 66 0.97 7.81 1.86
N LEU A 67 1.09 6.94 2.86
CA LEU A 67 0.32 7.06 4.11
C LEU A 67 0.75 8.27 4.94
N ASP A 68 2.05 8.55 4.99
CA ASP A 68 2.60 9.72 5.68
C ASP A 68 2.16 11.01 4.99
N GLU A 69 2.22 11.07 3.66
CA GLU A 69 1.74 12.20 2.87
C GLU A 69 0.23 12.40 3.03
N ALA A 70 -0.56 11.32 2.96
CA ALA A 70 -1.99 11.39 3.18
C ALA A 70 -2.36 11.79 4.63
N ALA A 71 -1.56 11.36 5.62
CA ALA A 71 -1.79 11.66 7.03
C ALA A 71 -1.52 13.14 7.36
N LYS A 72 -0.64 13.79 6.59
CA LYS A 72 -0.41 15.23 6.71
C LYS A 72 -1.62 15.93 6.10
N PRO A 73 -2.48 16.58 6.90
CA PRO A 73 -3.52 17.42 6.31
C PRO A 73 -2.82 18.48 5.46
N GLU A 74 -3.23 18.63 4.20
CA GLU A 74 -2.85 19.78 3.39
C GLU A 74 -3.14 21.04 4.20
N GLY A 75 -2.08 21.70 4.66
CA GLY A 75 -2.21 22.74 5.66
C GLY A 75 -0.93 23.45 6.00
N GLU A 76 0.08 23.49 5.12
CA GLU A 76 1.12 24.53 5.09
C GLU A 76 1.59 24.70 3.63
N GLY A 77 0.74 25.32 2.82
CA GLY A 77 1.15 26.00 1.59
C GLY A 77 0.94 27.49 1.82
N GLU A 78 2.03 28.18 2.14
CA GLU A 78 2.16 29.62 2.37
C GLU A 78 1.81 30.45 1.12
#